data_AF-A0A968I214-F1
#
_entry.id   AF-A0A968I214-F1
#
_cell.length_a   1.000
_cell.length_b   1.000
_cell.length_c   1.000
_cell.angle_alpha   90.00
_cell.angle_beta   90.00
_cell.angle_gamma   90.00
#
_symmetry.space_group_name_H-M   'P 1'
#
loop_
_entity.id
_entity.type
_entity.pdbx_description
1 polymer ?
#
loop_
_entity_poly.entity_id
_entity_poly.type
_entity_poly.pdbx_seq_one_letter_code
_entity_poly.pdbx_strand_id
1 'polypeptide(L)'
;MTWGSRKAAEFFFLLLERPNGVTTWEAAEALWPDKDESRAASVFHTTLHRLRKVLDDELVFTRNRRYYLNGDLVLHYDVREYMELTKRAQSSLDLETFERAISLYQGAYLADFESDWCQDLRETLHGTHLSLLLDASRRAEALGARVARRGSRIYPRSTIRTVIVPGVNSRGCTTAWAIVVAPNALGRVSRPGIETIGGLRHESFVV
;
A
#
# COMPACT_ATOMS: atom_id res chain seq x y z
N MET A 1 4.38 -8.22 -19.09
CA MET A 1 3.38 -7.81 -20.10
C MET A 1 3.54 -6.33 -20.38
N THR A 2 3.54 -5.92 -21.65
CA THR A 2 3.63 -4.50 -22.02
C THR A 2 2.24 -4.03 -22.43
N TRP A 3 1.65 -3.09 -21.68
CA TRP A 3 0.24 -2.65 -21.79
C TRP A 3 -0.17 -1.99 -23.12
N GLY A 4 0.75 -1.84 -24.09
CA GLY A 4 0.50 -1.21 -25.39
C GLY A 4 0.29 0.31 -25.35
N SER A 5 -0.28 0.86 -24.26
CA SER A 5 -0.30 2.29 -23.93
C SER A 5 -0.69 2.53 -22.47
N ARG A 6 -0.29 3.68 -21.91
CA ARG A 6 -0.67 4.10 -20.54
C ARG A 6 -2.19 4.15 -20.36
N LYS A 7 -2.93 4.71 -21.33
CA LYS A 7 -4.40 4.78 -21.29
C LYS A 7 -5.10 3.42 -21.39
N ALA A 8 -4.47 2.41 -22.01
CA ALA A 8 -5.02 1.05 -22.00
C ALA A 8 -4.90 0.41 -20.61
N ALA A 9 -3.77 0.59 -19.92
CA ALA A 9 -3.62 0.19 -18.53
C ALA A 9 -4.62 0.93 -17.62
N GLU A 10 -4.79 2.24 -17.80
CA GLU A 10 -5.78 3.00 -17.06
C GLU A 10 -7.21 2.47 -17.26
N PHE A 11 -7.56 2.16 -18.51
CA PHE A 11 -8.88 1.66 -18.84
C PHE A 11 -9.16 0.30 -18.19
N PHE A 12 -8.14 -0.55 -18.06
CA PHE A 12 -8.25 -1.80 -17.29
C PHE A 12 -8.65 -1.54 -15.83
N PHE A 13 -7.96 -0.63 -15.15
CA PHE A 13 -8.28 -0.29 -13.76
C PHE A 13 -9.65 0.37 -13.62
N LEU A 14 -10.06 1.20 -14.58
CA LEU A 14 -11.41 1.76 -14.62
C LEU A 14 -12.47 0.65 -14.69
N LEU A 15 -12.27 -0.37 -15.54
CA LEU A 15 -13.18 -1.52 -15.62
C LEU A 15 -13.18 -2.35 -14.32
N LEU A 16 -12.03 -2.49 -13.67
CA LEU A 16 -11.88 -3.20 -12.40
C LEU A 16 -12.70 -2.54 -11.28
N GLU A 17 -12.70 -1.19 -11.23
CA GLU A 17 -13.47 -0.39 -10.28
C GLU A 17 -14.94 -0.17 -10.68
N ARG A 18 -15.33 -0.61 -11.89
CA ARG A 18 -16.69 -0.50 -12.43
C ARG A 18 -17.22 -1.88 -12.85
N PRO A 19 -17.51 -2.78 -11.89
CA PRO A 19 -17.96 -4.15 -12.17
C PRO A 19 -19.29 -4.21 -12.94
N ASN A 20 -20.10 -3.15 -12.88
CA ASN A 20 -21.34 -3.01 -13.65
C ASN A 20 -21.12 -2.61 -15.12
N GLY A 21 -19.85 -2.51 -15.53
CA GLY A 21 -19.40 -2.11 -16.85
C GLY A 21 -19.60 -0.62 -17.13
N VAL A 22 -18.94 -0.14 -18.17
CA VAL A 22 -18.95 1.27 -18.60
C VAL A 22 -19.37 1.40 -20.05
N THR A 23 -20.11 2.44 -20.39
CA THR A 23 -20.39 2.83 -21.77
C THR A 23 -19.18 3.48 -22.42
N THR A 24 -19.21 3.63 -23.75
CA THR A 24 -18.20 4.41 -24.47
C THR A 24 -18.08 5.84 -23.93
N TRP A 25 -19.21 6.48 -23.63
CA TRP A 25 -19.24 7.85 -23.10
C TRP A 25 -18.60 7.92 -21.71
N GLU A 26 -19.04 7.09 -20.76
CA GLU A 26 -18.49 7.07 -19.40
C GLU A 26 -16.97 6.81 -19.40
N ALA A 27 -16.50 5.88 -20.25
CA ALA A 27 -15.07 5.62 -20.38
C ALA A 27 -14.32 6.80 -21.03
N ALA A 28 -14.92 7.44 -22.04
CA ALA A 28 -14.33 8.60 -22.70
C ALA A 28 -14.20 9.80 -21.75
N GLU A 29 -15.24 10.10 -21.00
CA GLU A 29 -15.28 11.16 -19.98
C GLU A 29 -14.25 10.91 -18.88
N ALA A 30 -14.15 9.66 -18.39
CA ALA A 30 -13.18 9.32 -17.35
C ALA A 30 -11.72 9.36 -17.82
N LEU A 31 -11.44 8.91 -19.05
CA LEU A 31 -10.06 8.77 -19.55
C LEU A 31 -9.55 10.02 -20.29
N TRP A 32 -10.43 10.82 -20.90
CA TRP A 32 -10.08 11.99 -21.71
C TRP A 32 -11.06 13.15 -21.51
N PRO A 33 -11.15 13.72 -20.29
CA PRO A 33 -12.11 14.80 -19.99
C PRO A 33 -11.92 16.05 -20.87
N ASP A 34 -10.68 16.31 -21.33
CA ASP A 34 -10.36 17.49 -22.14
C ASP A 34 -10.66 17.34 -23.64
N LYS A 35 -11.17 16.17 -24.08
CA LYS A 35 -11.46 15.92 -25.49
C LYS A 35 -12.94 16.13 -25.79
N ASP A 36 -13.23 16.68 -26.97
CA ASP A 36 -14.59 16.66 -27.50
C ASP A 36 -15.04 15.20 -27.75
N GLU A 37 -16.35 15.00 -27.69
CA GLU A 37 -17.01 13.70 -27.79
C GLU A 37 -16.54 12.88 -29.00
N SER A 38 -16.46 13.51 -30.17
CA SER A 38 -16.11 12.81 -31.42
C SER A 38 -14.69 12.26 -31.39
N ARG A 39 -13.73 13.06 -30.89
CA ARG A 39 -12.33 12.64 -30.75
C ARG A 39 -12.18 11.62 -29.64
N ALA A 40 -12.88 11.78 -28.52
CA ALA A 40 -12.82 10.85 -27.40
C ALA A 40 -13.33 9.46 -27.79
N ALA A 41 -14.43 9.37 -28.54
CA ALA A 41 -14.95 8.10 -29.06
C ALA A 41 -13.98 7.41 -30.04
N SER A 42 -13.31 8.17 -30.91
CA SER A 42 -12.30 7.62 -31.83
C SER A 42 -11.09 7.04 -31.08
N VAL A 43 -10.57 7.77 -30.09
CA VAL A 43 -9.43 7.33 -29.26
C VAL A 43 -9.82 6.17 -28.33
N PHE A 44 -11.09 6.12 -27.89
CA PHE A 44 -11.63 5.01 -27.11
C PHE A 44 -11.47 3.67 -27.84
N HIS A 45 -11.94 3.56 -29.08
CA HIS A 45 -11.87 2.28 -29.81
C HIS A 45 -10.44 1.82 -30.07
N THR A 46 -9.52 2.76 -30.31
CA THR A 46 -8.08 2.45 -30.44
C THR A 46 -7.51 1.93 -29.11
N THR A 47 -7.92 2.52 -27.99
CA THR A 47 -7.46 2.11 -26.65
C THR A 47 -8.04 0.76 -26.24
N LEU A 48 -9.33 0.52 -26.49
CA LEU A 48 -9.99 -0.77 -26.28
C LEU A 48 -9.31 -1.88 -27.08
N HIS A 49 -8.96 -1.63 -28.34
CA HIS A 49 -8.25 -2.61 -29.16
C HIS A 49 -6.87 -2.96 -28.56
N ARG A 50 -6.11 -1.96 -28.09
CA ARG A 50 -4.82 -2.19 -27.42
C ARG A 50 -4.98 -2.98 -26.12
N LEU A 51 -6.00 -2.67 -25.34
CA LEU A 51 -6.31 -3.39 -24.10
C LEU A 51 -6.60 -4.87 -24.38
N ARG A 52 -7.49 -5.17 -25.32
CA ARG A 52 -7.83 -6.55 -25.74
C ARG A 52 -6.63 -7.32 -26.26
N LYS A 53 -5.72 -6.66 -26.99
CA LYS A 53 -4.47 -7.27 -27.45
C LYS A 53 -3.56 -7.73 -26.30
N VAL A 54 -3.64 -7.10 -25.13
CA VAL A 54 -2.81 -7.43 -23.96
C VAL A 54 -3.49 -8.48 -23.07
N LEU A 55 -4.81 -8.39 -22.89
CA LEU A 55 -5.57 -9.22 -21.97
C LEU A 55 -6.25 -10.42 -22.63
N ASP A 56 -6.15 -10.59 -23.95
CA ASP A 56 -7.04 -11.46 -24.74
C ASP A 56 -8.46 -10.86 -24.89
N ASP A 57 -9.10 -11.15 -26.02
CA ASP A 57 -10.38 -10.53 -26.40
C ASP A 57 -11.53 -11.00 -25.48
N GLU A 58 -11.42 -12.22 -24.96
CA GLU A 58 -12.40 -12.83 -24.05
C GLU A 58 -12.43 -12.20 -22.65
N LEU A 59 -11.37 -11.48 -22.24
CA LEU A 59 -11.33 -10.82 -20.94
C LEU A 59 -12.07 -9.47 -20.92
N VAL A 60 -12.28 -8.83 -22.08
CA VAL A 60 -13.00 -7.55 -22.17
C VAL A 60 -14.16 -7.65 -23.15
N PHE A 61 -15.33 -7.99 -22.63
CA PHE A 61 -16.53 -8.23 -23.44
C PHE A 61 -17.49 -7.03 -23.45
N THR A 62 -18.37 -7.01 -24.45
CA THR A 62 -19.38 -5.95 -24.62
C THR A 62 -20.79 -6.54 -24.53
N ARG A 63 -21.66 -5.95 -23.71
CA ARG A 63 -23.07 -6.32 -23.60
C ARG A 63 -23.92 -5.06 -23.38
N ASN A 64 -25.03 -4.91 -24.12
CA ASN A 64 -25.92 -3.75 -24.01
C ASN A 64 -25.19 -2.39 -24.09
N ARG A 65 -24.24 -2.27 -25.03
CA ARG A 65 -23.38 -1.07 -25.22
C ARG A 65 -22.51 -0.69 -24.01
N ARG A 66 -22.29 -1.62 -23.08
CA ARG A 66 -21.36 -1.49 -21.96
C ARG A 66 -20.22 -2.49 -22.11
N TYR A 67 -19.05 -2.11 -21.65
CA TYR A 67 -17.82 -2.90 -21.63
C TYR A 67 -17.57 -3.39 -20.21
N TYR A 68 -17.17 -4.65 -20.10
CA TYR A 68 -17.00 -5.35 -18.85
C TYR A 68 -15.65 -6.05 -18.83
N LEU A 69 -15.07 -6.17 -17.63
CA LEU A 69 -14.02 -7.14 -17.39
C LEU A 69 -14.65 -8.50 -17.05
N ASN A 70 -14.12 -9.58 -17.60
CA ASN A 70 -14.59 -10.93 -17.26
C ASN A 70 -14.32 -11.21 -15.77
N GLY A 71 -15.38 -11.54 -15.03
CA GLY A 71 -15.35 -11.80 -13.60
C GLY A 71 -14.70 -13.13 -13.20
N ASP A 72 -14.52 -14.05 -14.16
CA ASP A 72 -13.82 -15.32 -13.95
C ASP A 72 -12.29 -15.15 -13.92
N LEU A 73 -11.81 -13.92 -14.17
CA LEU A 73 -10.41 -13.60 -14.08
C LEU A 73 -9.92 -13.67 -12.62
N VAL A 74 -9.06 -14.64 -12.33
CA VAL A 74 -8.30 -14.70 -11.08
C VAL A 74 -7.20 -13.65 -11.13
N LEU A 75 -7.54 -12.41 -10.76
CA LEU A 75 -6.59 -11.30 -10.68
C LEU A 75 -6.07 -11.12 -9.25
N HIS A 76 -4.76 -11.02 -9.11
CA HIS A 76 -4.18 -10.47 -7.90
C HIS A 76 -4.32 -8.94 -7.92
N TYR A 77 -5.16 -8.40 -7.04
CA TYR A 77 -5.36 -6.96 -6.89
C TYR A 77 -4.94 -6.53 -5.49
N ASP A 78 -3.84 -5.80 -5.41
CA ASP A 78 -3.24 -5.29 -4.18
C ASP A 78 -4.20 -4.45 -3.34
N VAL A 79 -5.03 -3.59 -3.96
CA VAL A 79 -6.05 -2.81 -3.25
C VAL A 79 -7.06 -3.72 -2.57
N ARG A 80 -7.50 -4.80 -3.23
CA ARG A 80 -8.42 -5.77 -2.63
C ARG A 80 -7.77 -6.47 -1.44
N GLU A 81 -6.53 -6.95 -1.62
CA GLU A 81 -5.76 -7.59 -0.54
C GLU A 81 -5.58 -6.63 0.65
N TYR A 82 -5.20 -5.38 0.39
CA TYR A 82 -5.02 -4.34 1.40
C TYR A 82 -6.30 -4.06 2.19
N MET A 83 -7.43 -3.93 1.52
CA MET A 83 -8.72 -3.69 2.17
C MET A 83 -9.15 -4.87 3.04
N GLU A 84 -8.92 -6.11 2.58
CA GLU A 84 -9.19 -7.31 3.36
C GLU A 84 -8.28 -7.42 4.59
N LEU A 85 -6.98 -7.18 4.41
CA LEU A 85 -6.00 -7.18 5.51
C LEU A 85 -6.31 -6.09 6.53
N THR A 86 -6.68 -4.88 6.11
CA THR A 86 -7.04 -3.79 7.01
C THR A 86 -8.28 -4.12 7.84
N LYS A 87 -9.30 -4.71 7.21
CA LYS A 87 -10.50 -5.16 7.92
C LYS A 87 -10.18 -6.25 8.96
N ARG A 88 -9.27 -7.17 8.62
CA ARG A 88 -8.79 -8.22 9.56
C ARG A 88 -7.94 -7.64 10.68
N ALA A 89 -7.07 -6.66 10.37
CA ALA A 89 -6.25 -5.97 11.36
C ALA A 89 -7.13 -5.21 12.37
N GLN A 90 -8.15 -4.51 11.90
CA GLN A 90 -9.06 -3.78 12.80
C GLN A 90 -9.84 -4.71 13.73
N SER A 91 -10.26 -5.89 13.24
CA SER A 91 -11.06 -6.86 14.01
C SER A 91 -10.23 -7.79 14.89
N SER A 92 -8.96 -8.05 14.57
CA SER A 92 -8.07 -8.93 15.33
C SER A 92 -7.01 -8.15 16.10
N LEU A 93 -6.37 -8.78 17.09
CA LEU A 93 -5.17 -8.25 17.76
C LEU A 93 -3.88 -8.79 17.14
N ASP A 94 -3.95 -9.29 15.90
CA ASP A 94 -2.80 -9.90 15.25
C ASP A 94 -1.87 -8.84 14.66
N LEU A 95 -0.68 -8.72 15.25
CA LEU A 95 0.33 -7.75 14.85
C LEU A 95 0.90 -8.05 13.45
N GLU A 96 0.98 -9.32 13.06
CA GLU A 96 1.50 -9.72 11.75
C GLU A 96 0.58 -9.21 10.63
N THR A 97 -0.74 -9.33 10.81
CA THR A 97 -1.72 -8.77 9.87
C THR A 97 -1.60 -7.25 9.75
N PHE A 98 -1.33 -6.52 10.86
CA PHE A 98 -1.08 -5.07 10.81
C PHE A 98 0.17 -4.72 10.01
N GLU A 99 1.29 -5.39 10.30
CA GLU A 99 2.56 -5.13 9.63
C GLU A 99 2.45 -5.39 8.13
N ARG A 100 1.80 -6.49 7.75
CA ARG A 100 1.54 -6.81 6.34
C ARG A 100 0.67 -5.74 5.67
N ALA A 101 -0.44 -5.35 6.28
CA ALA A 101 -1.33 -4.32 5.75
C ALA A 101 -0.59 -2.98 5.55
N ILE A 102 0.21 -2.56 6.54
CA ILE A 102 1.00 -1.32 6.46
C ILE A 102 2.04 -1.40 5.34
N SER A 103 2.72 -2.55 5.19
CA SER A 103 3.76 -2.72 4.16
C SER A 103 3.25 -2.75 2.72
N LEU A 104 1.97 -3.07 2.53
CA LEU A 104 1.35 -3.19 1.21
C LEU A 104 0.97 -1.83 0.61
N TYR A 105 0.69 -0.83 1.46
CA TYR A 105 0.39 0.53 1.02
C TYR A 105 1.68 1.35 0.92
N GLN A 106 2.15 1.58 -0.31
CA GLN A 106 3.44 2.24 -0.58
C GLN A 106 3.31 3.62 -1.24
N GLY A 107 2.10 4.00 -1.67
CA GLY A 107 1.86 5.28 -2.30
C GLY A 107 0.41 5.50 -2.67
N ALA A 108 0.16 6.61 -3.37
CA ALA A 108 -1.16 6.91 -3.91
C ALA A 108 -1.52 5.90 -5.01
N TYR A 109 -2.73 5.34 -4.94
CA TYR A 109 -3.27 4.46 -5.97
C TYR A 109 -3.16 5.12 -7.36
N LEU A 110 -2.58 4.42 -8.33
CA LEU A 110 -2.42 4.91 -9.70
C LEU A 110 -1.76 6.29 -9.77
N ALA A 111 -0.72 6.57 -8.97
CA ALA A 111 -0.06 7.89 -8.89
C ALA A 111 0.37 8.47 -10.25
N ASP A 112 0.69 7.61 -11.21
CA ASP A 112 1.07 8.00 -12.58
C ASP A 112 -0.10 8.50 -13.44
N PHE A 113 -1.34 8.46 -12.95
CA PHE A 113 -2.55 8.86 -13.67
C PHE A 113 -3.16 10.10 -13.04
N GLU A 114 -3.57 11.08 -13.85
CA GLU A 114 -4.13 12.35 -13.35
C GLU A 114 -5.66 12.36 -13.35
N SER A 115 -6.30 11.25 -13.72
CA SER A 115 -7.73 11.22 -13.97
C SER A 115 -8.56 11.22 -12.69
N ASP A 116 -9.63 12.02 -12.69
CA ASP A 116 -10.42 12.27 -11.48
C ASP A 116 -11.21 11.06 -10.97
N TRP A 117 -11.53 10.11 -11.85
CA TRP A 117 -12.33 8.92 -11.49
C TRP A 117 -11.72 8.08 -10.36
N CYS A 118 -10.41 8.18 -10.13
CA CYS A 118 -9.70 7.42 -9.09
C CYS A 118 -9.46 8.20 -7.79
N GLN A 119 -9.84 9.49 -7.72
CA GLN A 119 -9.56 10.34 -6.55
C GLN A 119 -10.28 9.86 -5.28
N ASP A 120 -11.57 9.55 -5.37
CA ASP A 120 -12.34 9.04 -4.23
C ASP A 120 -11.70 7.78 -3.62
N LEU A 121 -11.20 6.89 -4.47
CA LEU A 121 -10.52 5.66 -4.02
C LEU A 121 -9.17 5.99 -3.38
N ARG A 122 -8.38 6.91 -3.94
CA ARG A 122 -7.13 7.38 -3.33
C ARG A 122 -7.35 7.94 -1.94
N GLU A 123 -8.35 8.81 -1.79
CA GLU A 123 -8.70 9.42 -0.50
C GLU A 123 -9.15 8.36 0.50
N THR A 124 -9.98 7.41 0.06
CA THR A 124 -10.44 6.29 0.89
C THR A 124 -9.28 5.44 1.38
N LEU A 125 -8.36 5.06 0.48
CA LEU A 125 -7.21 4.23 0.83
C LEU A 125 -6.25 4.99 1.76
N HIS A 126 -6.00 6.27 1.48
CA HIS A 126 -5.15 7.10 2.30
C HIS A 126 -5.72 7.30 3.71
N GLY A 127 -7.00 7.65 3.82
CA GLY A 127 -7.69 7.80 5.10
C GLY A 127 -7.71 6.49 5.90
N THR A 128 -7.96 5.37 5.22
CA THR A 128 -7.91 4.03 5.81
C THR A 128 -6.51 3.72 6.35
N HIS A 129 -5.46 4.05 5.58
CA HIS A 129 -4.08 3.86 6.00
C HIS A 129 -3.71 4.68 7.23
N LEU A 130 -4.08 5.96 7.25
CA LEU A 130 -3.86 6.82 8.42
C LEU A 130 -4.56 6.26 9.67
N SER A 131 -5.80 5.80 9.53
CA SER A 131 -6.52 5.17 10.65
C SER A 131 -5.81 3.92 11.14
N LEU A 132 -5.30 3.09 10.23
CA LEU A 132 -4.57 1.86 10.57
C LEU A 132 -3.27 2.16 11.34
N LEU A 133 -2.52 3.19 10.93
CA LEU A 133 -1.31 3.64 11.64
C LEU A 133 -1.63 4.18 13.05
N LEU A 134 -2.71 4.95 13.18
CA LEU A 134 -3.17 5.45 14.49
C LEU A 134 -3.60 4.30 15.42
N ASP A 135 -4.28 3.30 14.89
CA ASP A 135 -4.65 2.09 15.63
C ASP A 135 -3.41 1.30 16.09
N ALA A 136 -2.43 1.14 15.21
CA ALA A 136 -1.16 0.49 15.54
C ALA A 136 -0.42 1.24 16.67
N SER A 137 -0.34 2.57 16.59
CA SER A 137 0.28 3.41 17.62
C SER A 137 -0.39 3.24 18.99
N ARG A 138 -1.73 3.36 19.04
CA ARG A 138 -2.50 3.19 20.28
C ARG A 138 -2.27 1.81 20.92
N ARG A 139 -2.19 0.77 20.11
CA ARG A 139 -1.96 -0.60 20.58
C ARG A 139 -0.53 -0.80 21.10
N ALA A 140 0.47 -0.24 20.42
CA ALA A 140 1.86 -0.25 20.88
C ALA A 140 2.00 0.46 22.24
N GLU A 141 1.36 1.61 22.42
CA GLU A 141 1.32 2.33 23.70
C GLU A 141 0.65 1.52 24.80
N ALA A 142 -0.50 0.89 24.52
CA ALA A 142 -1.20 0.06 25.48
C ALA A 142 -0.37 -1.16 25.92
N LEU A 143 0.34 -1.81 25.01
CA LEU A 143 1.27 -2.90 25.31
C LEU A 143 2.44 -2.40 26.16
N GLY A 144 3.06 -1.28 25.79
CA GLY A 144 4.12 -0.64 26.57
C GLY A 144 3.67 -0.31 28.00
N ALA A 145 2.47 0.24 28.17
CA ALA A 145 1.89 0.57 29.47
C ALA A 145 1.58 -0.68 30.32
N ARG A 146 1.19 -1.81 29.69
CA ARG A 146 0.97 -3.08 30.39
C ARG A 146 2.28 -3.71 30.83
N VAL A 147 3.31 -3.70 29.98
CA VAL A 147 4.65 -4.18 30.30
C VAL A 147 5.26 -3.32 31.41
N ALA A 148 5.12 -1.99 31.37
CA ALA A 148 5.58 -1.09 32.43
C ALA A 148 4.87 -1.37 33.77
N ARG A 149 3.55 -1.59 33.77
CA ARG A 149 2.79 -1.96 34.99
C ARG A 149 3.21 -3.32 35.55
N ARG A 150 3.47 -4.32 34.69
CA ARG A 150 3.96 -5.64 35.11
C ARG A 150 5.40 -5.58 35.60
N GLY A 151 6.26 -4.82 34.93
CA GLY A 151 7.65 -4.56 35.32
C GLY A 151 7.77 -3.84 36.66
N SER A 152 6.91 -2.85 36.93
CA SER A 152 6.85 -2.16 38.23
C SER A 152 6.39 -3.06 39.39
N ARG A 153 5.80 -4.23 39.10
CA ARG A 153 5.43 -5.25 40.10
C ARG A 153 6.56 -6.24 40.36
N ILE A 154 7.49 -6.38 39.42
CA ILE A 154 8.65 -7.30 39.49
C ILE A 154 9.91 -6.56 39.97
N TYR A 155 10.04 -5.27 39.66
CA TYR A 155 11.14 -4.40 40.11
C TYR A 155 10.57 -3.16 40.81
N PRO A 156 10.58 -3.08 42.15
CA PRO A 156 10.14 -1.89 42.87
C PRO A 156 11.10 -0.72 42.64
N ARG A 157 10.48 0.39 42.23
CA ARG A 157 10.82 1.83 42.10
C ARG A 157 12.21 2.42 42.45
N SER A 158 13.18 1.73 43.03
CA SER A 158 14.44 2.34 43.46
C SER A 158 15.57 2.35 42.42
N THR A 159 15.44 1.70 41.26
CA THR A 159 16.64 1.39 40.46
C THR A 159 16.59 1.73 38.95
N ILE A 160 15.47 2.12 38.36
CA ILE A 160 15.41 2.24 36.88
C ILE A 160 14.90 3.61 36.43
N ARG A 161 15.81 4.43 35.88
CA ARG A 161 15.49 5.59 35.05
C ARG A 161 15.90 5.26 33.61
N THR A 162 15.04 4.54 32.89
CA THR A 162 15.21 4.29 31.45
C THR A 162 14.18 5.12 30.71
N VAL A 163 14.66 6.10 29.94
CA VAL A 163 13.86 6.81 28.94
C VAL A 163 14.09 6.08 27.62
N ILE A 164 13.03 5.52 27.05
CA ILE A 164 13.03 4.98 25.69
C ILE A 164 12.64 6.15 24.77
N VAL A 165 13.56 6.58 23.91
CA VAL A 165 13.26 7.54 22.84
C VAL A 165 13.31 6.79 21.51
N PRO A 166 12.24 6.77 20.69
CA PRO A 166 12.29 6.14 19.38
C PRO A 166 13.14 6.98 18.42
N GLY A 167 14.18 6.37 17.84
CA GLY A 167 15.02 6.98 16.81
C GLY A 167 14.85 6.25 15.47
N VAL A 168 14.41 6.99 14.45
CA VAL A 168 14.29 6.53 13.05
C VAL A 168 15.62 6.82 12.35
N ASN A 169 16.22 5.84 11.67
CA ASN A 169 17.36 6.11 10.78
C ASN A 169 16.87 6.48 9.37
N SER A 170 17.73 7.14 8.60
CA SER A 170 17.42 7.70 7.26
C SER A 170 17.13 6.67 6.15
N ARG A 171 16.97 5.37 6.47
CA ARG A 171 16.60 4.30 5.54
C ARG A 171 15.41 3.45 6.00
N GLY A 172 14.71 3.84 7.07
CA GLY A 172 13.39 3.25 7.41
C GLY A 172 13.37 1.80 7.93
N CYS A 173 14.50 1.11 8.09
CA CYS A 173 14.52 -0.22 8.73
C CYS A 173 14.57 -0.10 10.27
N THR A 174 13.58 -0.69 10.93
CA THR A 174 13.53 -0.84 12.39
C THR A 174 14.55 -1.90 12.83
N THR A 175 15.79 -1.48 13.12
CA THR A 175 16.73 -2.34 13.87
C THR A 175 16.69 -1.91 15.33
N ALA A 176 16.19 -2.79 16.20
CA ALA A 176 16.21 -2.56 17.64
C ALA A 176 17.68 -2.56 18.12
N TRP A 177 18.19 -1.40 18.52
CA TRP A 177 19.41 -1.31 19.32
C TRP A 177 19.02 -1.00 20.76
N ALA A 178 19.22 -1.96 21.65
CA ALA A 178 19.20 -1.70 23.09
C ALA A 178 20.58 -1.16 23.49
N ILE A 179 20.69 0.15 23.72
CA ILE A 179 21.84 0.66 24.50
C ILE A 179 21.45 0.55 25.97
N VAL A 180 22.00 -0.46 26.64
CA VAL A 180 22.02 -0.53 28.10
C VAL A 180 23.11 0.42 28.58
N VAL A 181 22.74 1.61 29.07
CA VAL A 181 23.67 2.42 29.88
C VAL A 181 23.50 2.00 31.33
N ALA A 182 24.38 1.12 31.80
CA ALA A 182 24.51 0.84 33.23
C ALA A 182 25.24 2.01 33.93
N PRO A 183 24.86 2.37 35.16
CA PRO A 183 25.67 3.27 35.98
C PRO A 183 26.84 2.45 36.56
N ASN A 184 27.90 2.28 35.78
CA ASN A 184 29.26 2.32 36.29
C ASN A 184 30.26 2.37 35.13
N ALA A 185 30.69 3.59 34.81
CA ALA A 185 31.95 3.80 34.11
C ALA A 185 33.09 3.56 35.11
N LEU A 186 33.53 2.31 35.27
CA LEU A 186 34.93 1.98 35.59
C LEU A 186 35.24 0.60 34.98
N GLY A 187 35.82 0.59 33.78
CA GLY A 187 36.37 -0.63 33.18
C GLY A 187 36.32 -0.63 31.65
N ARG A 188 37.49 -0.72 31.01
CA ARG A 188 37.81 -0.58 29.58
C ARG A 188 37.15 -1.60 28.64
N VAL A 189 37.46 -1.40 27.35
CA VAL A 189 37.57 -2.35 26.20
C VAL A 189 36.32 -2.36 25.31
N SER A 190 36.32 -2.37 23.97
CA SER A 190 37.22 -2.03 22.84
C SER A 190 36.35 -2.17 21.57
N ARG A 191 36.60 -1.42 20.49
CA ARG A 191 35.87 -1.57 19.20
C ARG A 191 36.41 -2.75 18.36
N PRO A 192 35.55 -3.43 17.58
CA PRO A 192 35.81 -3.63 16.14
C PRO A 192 34.53 -3.28 15.32
N GLY A 193 34.49 -2.88 14.06
CA GLY A 193 35.33 -3.05 12.87
C GLY A 193 34.33 -3.28 11.72
N ILE A 194 34.13 -2.29 10.83
CA ILE A 194 33.11 -2.34 9.76
C ILE A 194 33.77 -2.92 8.51
N GLU A 195 33.35 -4.11 8.07
CA GLU A 195 33.62 -4.63 6.72
C GLU A 195 32.36 -4.49 5.85
N THR A 196 32.60 -4.09 4.60
CA THR A 196 31.59 -3.77 3.59
C THR A 196 31.56 -4.88 2.55
N ILE A 197 30.41 -5.55 2.38
CA ILE A 197 30.09 -6.46 1.27
C ILE A 197 28.56 -6.36 1.13
N GLY A 198 27.88 -6.25 0.00
CA GLY A 198 28.12 -6.43 -1.43
C GLY A 198 26.72 -6.63 -2.00
N GLY A 199 26.37 -5.93 -3.08
CA GLY A 199 24.99 -5.64 -3.45
C GLY A 199 24.11 -6.80 -3.88
N LEU A 200 22.79 -6.57 -3.86
CA LEU A 200 21.81 -7.24 -4.71
C LEU A 200 20.74 -6.21 -5.10
N ARG A 201 20.55 -6.06 -6.42
CA ARG A 201 19.44 -5.32 -7.02
C ARG A 201 18.18 -6.17 -6.87
N HIS A 202 17.14 -5.62 -6.25
CA HIS A 202 15.78 -6.10 -6.42
C HIS A 202 14.99 -4.99 -7.09
N GLU A 203 14.71 -5.16 -8.38
CA GLU A 203 13.63 -4.47 -9.06
C GLU A 203 12.32 -5.10 -8.56
N SER A 204 11.77 -4.52 -7.50
CA SER A 204 10.38 -4.73 -7.12
C SER A 204 9.61 -3.51 -7.61
N PHE A 205 8.82 -3.68 -8.66
CA PHE A 205 7.73 -2.75 -8.93
C PHE A 205 6.70 -2.96 -7.83
N VAL A 206 6.69 -2.02 -6.90
CA VAL A 206 5.56 -1.77 -6.02
C VAL A 206 5.19 -0.31 -6.22
N VAL A 207 3.89 -0.04 -6.28
CA VAL A 207 3.30 1.29 -6.51
C VAL A 207 3.71 2.26 -5.42
#